data_AF-A0A932JIX4-F1
#
_entry.id   AF-A0A932JIX4-F1
#
_cell.length_a   1.000
_cell.length_b   1.000
_cell.length_c   1.000
_cell.angle_alpha   90.00
_cell.angle_beta   90.00
_cell.angle_gamma   90.00
#
_symmetry.space_group_name_H-M   'P 1'
#
loop_
_entity.id
_entity.type
_entity.pdbx_description
1 polymer ?
#
loop_
_entity_poly.entity_id
_entity_poly.type
_entity_poly.pdbx_seq_one_letter_code
_entity_poly.pdbx_strand_id
1 'polypeptide(L)'
;MRTLYSHLEHLLAYDERFYAKGKLRRNKLVEYALRSDSELLKYLLSDQIISMLFFKEEDGKLVFDKAQFQEFIDTKSFVGNNPSNENVKIEFIFDTGIRPTPQVA
;
A
#
# COMPACT_ATOMS: atom_id res chain seq x y z
N MET A 1 1.63 14.56 8.45
CA MET A 1 1.08 14.07 7.17
C MET A 1 1.49 12.62 7.00
N ARG A 2 0.54 11.70 6.78
CA ARG A 2 0.83 10.29 6.50
C ARG A 2 0.81 10.12 4.97
N THR A 3 1.82 9.50 4.38
CA THR A 3 1.83 9.19 2.94
C THR A 3 1.31 7.77 2.70
N LEU A 4 0.96 7.42 1.46
CA LEU A 4 0.64 6.02 1.10
C LEU A 4 1.78 5.07 1.46
N TYR A 5 3.03 5.55 1.33
CA TYR A 5 4.20 4.79 1.74
C TYR A 5 4.18 4.53 3.26
N SER A 6 3.94 5.54 4.10
CA SER A 6 3.80 5.32 5.54
C SER A 6 2.64 4.40 5.90
N HIS A 7 1.53 4.44 5.14
CA HIS A 7 0.42 3.51 5.33
C HIS A 7 0.85 2.06 5.04
N LEU A 8 1.58 1.84 3.94
CA LEU A 8 2.17 0.53 3.64
C LEU A 8 3.19 0.10 4.71
N GLU A 9 4.02 1.02 5.21
CA GLU A 9 4.95 0.72 6.32
C GLU A 9 4.19 0.22 7.55
N HIS A 10 3.09 0.88 7.93
CA HIS A 10 2.27 0.46 9.06
C HIS A 10 1.57 -0.88 8.83
N LEU A 11 1.07 -1.14 7.62
CA LEU A 11 0.43 -2.40 7.26
C LEU A 11 1.40 -3.58 7.42
N LEU A 12 2.65 -3.39 7.00
CA LEU A 12 3.67 -4.43 7.00
C LEU A 12 4.56 -4.43 8.25
N ALA A 13 4.38 -3.46 9.15
CA ALA A 13 5.21 -3.29 10.36
C ALA A 13 5.16 -4.50 11.31
N TYR A 14 4.07 -5.26 11.27
CA TYR A 14 3.83 -6.42 12.12
C TYR A 14 4.54 -7.69 11.63
N ASP A 15 5.05 -7.69 10.41
CA ASP A 15 5.76 -8.84 9.84
C ASP A 15 7.26 -8.52 9.70
N GLU A 16 8.06 -9.21 10.50
CA GLU A 16 9.52 -9.08 10.53
C GLU A 16 10.22 -9.42 9.21
N ARG A 17 9.54 -10.14 8.31
CA ARG A 17 10.02 -10.45 6.96
C ARG A 17 10.09 -9.18 6.10
N PHE A 18 9.09 -8.31 6.23
CA PHE A 18 8.94 -7.09 5.44
C PHE A 18 9.44 -5.84 6.18
N TYR A 19 9.37 -5.81 7.50
CA TYR A 19 9.76 -4.68 8.32
C TYR A 19 10.75 -5.10 9.41
N ALA A 20 11.94 -4.50 9.43
CA ALA A 20 12.96 -4.82 10.43
C ALA A 20 13.79 -3.60 10.80
N LYS A 21 14.22 -3.53 12.07
CA LYS A 21 15.03 -2.42 12.59
C LYS A 21 14.38 -1.05 12.35
N GLY A 22 13.05 -0.97 12.49
CA GLY A 22 12.30 0.28 12.32
C GLY A 22 12.20 0.77 10.87
N LYS A 23 12.47 -0.08 9.88
CA LYS A 23 12.40 0.27 8.45
C LYS A 23 11.86 -0.88 7.60
N LEU A 24 11.16 -0.54 6.52
CA LEU A 24 10.83 -1.51 5.49
C LEU A 24 12.08 -2.05 4.81
N ARG A 25 12.09 -3.37 4.63
CA ARG A 25 13.07 -4.08 3.82
C ARG A 25 12.67 -4.01 2.35
N ARG A 26 12.85 -2.84 1.74
CA ARG A 26 12.50 -2.56 0.33
C ARG A 26 12.98 -3.65 -0.64
N ASN A 27 14.25 -4.05 -0.54
CA ASN A 27 14.81 -5.11 -1.38
C ASN A 27 14.03 -6.43 -1.25
N LYS A 28 13.70 -6.82 -0.01
CA LYS A 28 12.92 -8.03 0.24
C LYS A 28 11.51 -7.91 -0.28
N LEU A 29 10.85 -6.77 -0.09
CA LEU A 29 9.51 -6.52 -0.62
C LEU A 29 9.45 -6.66 -2.13
N VAL A 30 10.43 -6.11 -2.84
CA VAL A 30 10.56 -6.25 -4.29
C VAL A 30 10.76 -7.72 -4.69
N GLU A 31 11.64 -8.45 -3.98
CA GLU A 31 11.83 -9.89 -4.21
C GLU A 31 10.55 -10.70 -4.00
N TYR A 32 9.81 -10.45 -2.92
CA TYR A 32 8.56 -11.15 -2.60
C TYR A 32 7.43 -10.78 -3.59
N ALA A 33 7.34 -9.52 -3.99
CA ALA A 33 6.39 -9.07 -5.01
C ALA A 33 6.66 -9.74 -6.37
N LEU A 34 7.93 -9.84 -6.77
CA LEU A 34 8.34 -10.56 -7.99
C LEU A 34 7.89 -12.02 -7.98
N ARG A 35 8.07 -12.67 -6.82
CA ARG A 35 7.69 -14.07 -6.62
C ARG A 35 6.19 -14.29 -6.41
N SER A 36 5.39 -13.23 -6.40
CA SER A 36 3.96 -13.32 -6.03
C SER A 36 3.76 -14.02 -4.69
N ASP A 37 4.56 -13.64 -3.69
CA ASP A 37 4.48 -14.23 -2.36
C ASP A 37 3.06 -14.12 -1.80
N SER A 38 2.48 -15.25 -1.40
CA SER A 38 1.08 -15.32 -0.99
C SER A 38 0.81 -14.59 0.32
N GLU A 39 1.80 -14.49 1.22
CA GLU A 39 1.63 -13.75 2.48
C GLU A 39 1.67 -12.24 2.21
N LEU A 40 2.61 -11.77 1.38
CA LEU A 40 2.63 -10.38 0.94
C LEU A 40 1.31 -9.98 0.27
N LEU A 41 0.84 -10.77 -0.71
CA LEU A 41 -0.42 -10.46 -1.40
C LEU A 41 -1.61 -10.42 -0.44
N LYS A 42 -1.67 -11.30 0.56
CA LYS A 42 -2.72 -11.26 1.59
C LYS A 42 -2.69 -9.97 2.40
N TYR A 43 -1.50 -9.50 2.79
CA TYR A 43 -1.39 -8.21 3.48
C TYR A 43 -1.90 -7.07 2.61
N LEU A 44 -1.48 -7.01 1.34
CA LEU A 44 -1.90 -5.96 0.42
C LEU A 44 -3.41 -6.02 0.13
N LEU A 45 -4.01 -7.21 0.06
CA LEU A 45 -5.46 -7.40 -0.13
C LEU A 45 -6.27 -7.12 1.13
N SER A 46 -5.66 -7.24 2.31
CA SER A 46 -6.33 -6.96 3.59
C SER A 46 -6.61 -5.47 3.79
N ASP A 47 -5.93 -4.59 3.04
CA ASP A 47 -6.15 -3.15 3.08
C ASP A 47 -6.78 -2.68 1.77
N GLN A 48 -7.96 -2.06 1.88
CA GLN A 48 -8.74 -1.67 0.71
C GLN A 48 -7.99 -0.67 -0.18
N ILE A 49 -7.31 0.32 0.42
CA ILE A 49 -6.61 1.38 -0.30
C ILE A 49 -5.40 0.80 -1.04
N ILE A 50 -4.58 0.01 -0.33
CA ILE A 50 -3.41 -0.64 -0.92
C ILE A 50 -3.81 -1.63 -2.01
N SER A 51 -4.90 -2.39 -1.81
CA SER A 51 -5.37 -3.34 -2.83
C SER A 51 -5.81 -2.63 -4.12
N MET A 52 -6.53 -1.50 -4.02
CA MET A 52 -7.00 -0.76 -5.19
C MET A 52 -5.87 -0.14 -6.01
N LEU A 53 -4.70 0.07 -5.42
CA LEU A 53 -3.53 0.58 -6.14
C LEU A 53 -2.89 -0.54 -6.97
N PHE A 54 -2.56 -1.65 -6.30
CA PHE A 54 -1.70 -2.68 -6.90
C PHE A 54 -2.45 -3.85 -7.51
N PHE A 55 -3.78 -3.88 -7.42
CA PHE A 55 -4.58 -4.93 -8.02
C PHE A 55 -5.58 -4.35 -9.01
N LYS A 56 -5.69 -5.02 -10.14
CA LYS A 56 -6.61 -4.69 -11.22
C LYS A 56 -7.40 -5.91 -11.60
N GLU A 57 -8.66 -5.71 -11.94
CA GLU A 57 -9.50 -6.79 -12.45
C GLU A 57 -9.29 -6.90 -13.96
N GLU A 58 -8.79 -8.04 -14.41
CA GLU A 58 -8.64 -8.39 -15.82
C GLU A 58 -9.31 -9.73 -16.08
N ASP A 59 -10.24 -9.77 -17.03
CA ASP A 59 -10.97 -10.99 -17.41
C ASP A 59 -11.68 -11.68 -16.22
N GLY A 60 -12.24 -10.87 -15.31
CA GLY A 60 -12.90 -11.34 -14.09
C GLY A 60 -11.94 -11.95 -13.05
N LYS A 61 -10.63 -11.71 -13.18
CA LYS A 61 -9.59 -12.15 -12.25
C LYS A 61 -8.84 -10.97 -11.69
N LEU A 62 -8.55 -11.03 -10.39
CA LEU A 62 -7.74 -10.01 -9.74
C LEU A 62 -6.26 -10.27 -10.04
N VAL A 63 -5.63 -9.35 -10.78
CA VAL A 63 -4.24 -9.40 -11.20
C VAL A 63 -3.42 -8.41 -10.39
N PHE A 64 -2.33 -8.89 -9.78
CA PHE A 64 -1.38 -8.05 -9.06
C PHE A 64 -0.39 -7.39 -10.00
N ASP A 65 -0.34 -6.05 -10.00
CA ASP A 65 0.55 -5.23 -10.81
C ASP A 65 1.93 -5.10 -10.16
N LYS A 66 2.78 -6.09 -10.42
CA LYS A 66 4.14 -6.18 -9.88
C LYS A 66 5.00 -4.97 -10.25
N ALA A 67 4.88 -4.48 -11.48
CA ALA A 67 5.68 -3.38 -11.98
C ALA A 67 5.33 -2.08 -11.23
N GLN A 68 4.04 -1.81 -11.06
CA GLN A 68 3.57 -0.65 -10.30
C GLN A 68 4.01 -0.74 -8.82
N PHE A 69 3.90 -1.92 -8.20
CA PHE A 69 4.36 -2.11 -6.83
C PHE A 69 5.88 -1.89 -6.68
N GLN A 70 6.68 -2.38 -7.62
CA GLN A 70 8.13 -2.17 -7.62
C GLN A 70 8.49 -0.68 -7.72
N GLU A 71 7.87 0.04 -8.66
CA GLU A 71 8.08 1.48 -8.81
C GLU A 71 7.69 2.24 -7.52
N PHE A 72 6.58 1.83 -6.88
CA PHE A 72 6.14 2.40 -5.60
C PHE A 72 7.15 2.19 -4.46
N ILE A 73 7.73 0.99 -4.35
CA ILE A 73 8.74 0.69 -3.31
C ILE A 73 10.07 1.40 -3.60
N ASP A 74 10.47 1.48 -4.87
CA ASP A 74 11.73 2.08 -5.31
C ASP A 74 11.69 3.62 -5.31
N THR A 75 10.48 4.18 -5.44
CA THR A 75 10.16 5.57 -5.76
C THR A 75 11.23 6.61 -5.46
N LYS A 76 11.79 7.14 -6.57
CA LYS A 76 12.09 8.57 -6.76
C LYS A 76 10.96 9.35 -7.45
N SER A 77 10.08 8.72 -8.24
CA SER A 77 8.93 9.36 -8.91
C SER A 77 7.87 8.32 -9.27
N PHE A 78 6.91 8.06 -8.39
CA PHE A 78 5.76 7.19 -8.71
C PHE A 78 4.81 7.93 -9.64
N VAL A 79 4.63 7.45 -10.88
CA VAL A 79 3.60 7.95 -11.81
C VAL A 79 2.62 6.81 -12.01
N GLY A 80 1.68 6.67 -11.07
CA GLY A 80 0.63 5.67 -11.14
C GLY A 80 -0.22 5.84 -12.40
N ASN A 81 0.07 5.08 -13.45
CA ASN A 81 -0.83 4.90 -14.59
C ASN A 81 -1.83 3.80 -14.23
N ASN A 82 -2.95 4.18 -13.60
CA ASN A 82 -4.15 3.37 -13.61
C ASN A 82 -5.14 4.00 -14.61
N PRO A 83 -5.57 3.30 -15.69
CA PRO A 83 -6.46 3.86 -16.70
C PRO A 83 -7.88 4.09 -16.18
N SER A 84 -8.27 3.46 -15.08
CA SER A 84 -9.33 3.96 -14.22
C SER A 84 -8.68 4.95 -13.27
N ASN A 85 -8.73 6.23 -13.59
CA ASN A 85 -8.98 7.35 -12.68
C ASN A 85 -8.48 8.63 -13.37
N GLU A 86 -9.43 9.39 -13.90
CA GLU A 86 -9.24 10.81 -14.14
C GLU A 86 -8.65 11.47 -12.88
N ASN A 87 -7.43 12.01 -13.01
CA ASN A 87 -6.78 12.90 -12.04
C ASN A 87 -7.05 12.57 -10.55
N VAL A 88 -6.56 11.45 -10.02
CA VAL A 88 -6.41 11.36 -8.57
C VAL A 88 -5.22 12.22 -8.17
N LYS A 89 -5.47 13.52 -8.04
CA LYS A 89 -4.68 14.39 -7.18
C LYS A 89 -4.89 13.83 -5.78
N ILE A 90 -4.02 12.91 -5.38
CA ILE A 90 -4.01 12.32 -4.04
C ILE A 90 -3.57 13.43 -3.06
N GLU A 91 -4.42 14.43 -2.85
CA GLU A 91 -4.42 15.21 -1.62
C GLU A 91 -5.31 14.43 -0.64
N PHE A 92 -4.73 13.40 0.00
CA PHE A 92 -5.35 12.78 1.16
C PHE A 92 -5.44 13.84 2.27
N ILE A 93 -6.60 14.49 2.38
CA ILE A 93 -6.96 15.20 3.60
C ILE A 93 -7.14 14.14 4.67
N PHE A 94 -6.19 14.09 5.62
CA PHE A 94 -6.39 13.40 6.89
C PHE A 94 -7.43 14.18 7.68
N ASP A 95 -8.70 13.98 7.38
CA ASP A 95 -9.72 14.22 8.39
C ASP A 95 -9.67 13.01 9.33
N THR A 96 -8.71 13.03 10.26
CA THR A 96 -8.88 12.27 11.50
C THR A 96 -9.95 12.99 12.31
N GLY A 97 -11.20 12.86 11.87
CA GLY A 97 -12.42 13.32 12.55
C GLY A 97 -12.82 12.44 13.73
N ILE A 98 -11.86 11.76 14.38
CA ILE A 98 -12.09 11.19 15.71
C ILE A 98 -11.73 12.29 16.72
N ARG A 99 -12.70 13.15 17.00
CA ARG A 99 -12.69 13.91 18.26
C ARG A 99 -12.78 12.88 19.39
N PRO A 100 -11.88 12.87 20.39
CA PRO A 100 -12.15 12.12 21.60
C PRO A 100 -13.43 12.72 22.22
N THR A 101 -14.50 11.94 22.28
CA THR A 101 -15.66 12.27 23.11
C THR A 101 -15.15 12.47 24.53
N PRO A 102 -15.37 13.65 25.15
CA PRO A 102 -15.22 13.76 26.59
C PRO A 102 -16.19 12.77 27.21
N GLN A 103 -15.63 11.81 27.94
CA GLN A 103 -16.38 10.87 28.74
C GLN A 103 -17.26 11.65 29.71
N VAL A 104 -18.55 11.31 29.69
CA VAL A 104 -19.57 11.85 30.58
C VAL A 104 -19.15 11.69 32.04
N ALA A 105 -19.33 12.75 32.82
CA ALA A 105 -19.45 12.73 34.28
C ALA A 105 -20.53 13.73 34.67
#